data_AF-A0A1B2HFF9-F1
#
_entry.id   AF-A0A1B2HFF9-F1
#
_cell.length_a   1.000
_cell.length_b   1.000
_cell.length_c   1.000
_cell.angle_alpha   90.00
_cell.angle_beta   90.00
_cell.angle_gamma   90.00
#
_symmetry.space_group_name_H-M   'P 1'
#
loop_
_entity.id
_entity.type
_entity.pdbx_description
1 polymer ?
#
loop_
_entity_poly.entity_id
_entity_poly.type
_entity_poly.pdbx_seq_one_letter_code
_entity_poly.pdbx_strand_id
1 'polypeptide(L)'
;MVRKPTAAERAAAVAALEKEQAIYRVAYLIARGDGRPAELMLMSSMDSVMQAMSRGWVAAPITAGLPYQLTDSGRVALTRWFRIVADHAGVDPACKALYEAVTAW
;
A
#
# COMPACT_ATOMS: atom_id res chain seq x y z
N MET A 1 12.19 13.45 -26.31
CA MET A 1 10.71 13.41 -26.16
C MET A 1 10.35 12.15 -25.40
N VAL A 2 9.72 12.26 -24.23
CA VAL A 2 9.22 11.09 -23.49
C VAL A 2 7.86 10.71 -24.09
N ARG A 3 7.74 9.50 -24.64
CA ARG A 3 6.48 8.99 -25.19
C ARG A 3 5.45 8.89 -24.07
N LYS A 4 4.22 9.35 -24.31
CA LYS A 4 3.10 9.13 -23.39
C LYS A 4 2.73 7.64 -23.38
N PRO A 5 2.48 7.03 -22.21
CA PRO A 5 2.05 5.65 -22.13
C PRO A 5 0.70 5.45 -22.83
N THR A 6 0.57 4.34 -23.54
CA THR A 6 -0.65 3.87 -24.22
C THR A 6 -1.71 3.44 -23.21
N ALA A 7 -2.96 3.27 -23.67
CA ALA A 7 -4.04 2.80 -22.81
C ALA A 7 -3.76 1.40 -22.22
N ALA A 8 -3.15 0.50 -23.00
CA ALA A 8 -2.78 -0.84 -22.54
C ALA A 8 -1.67 -0.81 -21.47
N GLU A 9 -0.65 0.03 -21.65
CA GLU A 9 0.42 0.21 -20.65
C GLU A 9 -0.13 0.77 -19.32
N ARG A 10 -1.10 1.70 -19.39
CA ARG A 10 -1.80 2.22 -18.21
C ARG A 10 -2.63 1.14 -17.51
N ALA A 11 -3.43 0.37 -18.25
CA ALA A 11 -4.24 -0.70 -17.68
C ALA A 11 -3.37 -1.79 -17.00
N ALA A 12 -2.25 -2.15 -17.61
CA ALA A 12 -1.30 -3.10 -17.01
C ALA A 12 -0.66 -2.54 -15.72
N ALA A 13 -0.34 -1.24 -15.69
CA ALA A 13 0.19 -0.59 -14.49
C ALA A 13 -0.85 -0.57 -13.36
N VAL A 14 -2.12 -0.25 -13.65
CA VAL A 14 -3.21 -0.28 -12.68
C VAL A 14 -3.43 -1.69 -12.13
N ALA A 15 -3.47 -2.71 -13.01
CA ALA A 15 -3.60 -4.10 -12.58
C ALA A 15 -2.42 -4.56 -11.71
N ALA A 16 -1.21 -4.04 -11.92
CA ALA A 16 -0.08 -4.31 -11.04
C ALA A 16 -0.24 -3.66 -9.66
N LEU A 17 -0.76 -2.43 -9.59
CA LEU A 17 -1.05 -1.75 -8.32
C LEU A 17 -2.15 -2.47 -7.53
N GLU A 18 -3.16 -3.00 -8.22
CA GLU A 18 -4.26 -3.75 -7.63
C GLU A 18 -3.79 -5.07 -6.99
N LYS A 19 -2.90 -5.81 -7.66
CA LYS A 19 -2.34 -7.06 -7.10
C LYS A 19 -1.62 -6.89 -5.77
N GLU A 20 -1.11 -5.69 -5.49
CA GLU A 20 -0.36 -5.38 -4.28
C GLU A 20 -1.14 -4.53 -3.28
N GLN A 21 -2.40 -4.23 -3.58
CA GLN A 21 -3.26 -3.32 -2.82
C GLN A 21 -3.29 -3.66 -1.33
N ALA A 22 -3.42 -4.94 -0.98
CA ALA A 22 -3.50 -5.38 0.42
C ALA A 22 -2.20 -5.11 1.20
N ILE A 23 -1.05 -5.17 0.53
CA ILE A 23 0.28 -4.86 1.12
C ILE A 23 0.39 -3.34 1.37
N TYR A 24 -0.04 -2.52 0.40
CA TYR A 24 -0.09 -1.07 0.57
C TYR A 24 -1.08 -0.64 1.66
N ARG A 25 -2.20 -1.36 1.83
CA ARG A 25 -3.12 -1.16 2.96
C ARG A 25 -2.42 -1.38 4.31
N VAL A 26 -1.64 -2.45 4.47
CA VAL A 26 -0.83 -2.66 5.70
C VAL A 26 0.13 -1.49 5.93
N ALA A 27 0.89 -1.11 4.90
CA ALA A 27 1.84 -0.01 5.01
C ALA A 27 1.16 1.31 5.39
N TYR A 28 -0.02 1.59 4.83
CA TYR A 28 -0.84 2.76 5.17
C TYR A 28 -1.34 2.73 6.62
N LEU A 29 -1.88 1.60 7.08
CA LEU A 29 -2.37 1.44 8.45
C LEU A 29 -1.26 1.71 9.48
N ILE A 30 -0.07 1.16 9.24
CA ILE A 30 1.10 1.41 10.09
C ILE A 30 1.52 2.88 10.03
N ALA A 31 1.53 3.49 8.83
CA ALA A 31 1.90 4.90 8.66
C ALA A 31 0.95 5.87 9.40
N ARG A 32 -0.35 5.53 9.52
CA ARG A 32 -1.33 6.34 10.24
C ARG A 32 -1.41 6.05 11.75
N GLY A 33 -0.66 5.06 12.23
CA GLY A 33 -0.56 4.71 13.65
C GLY A 33 -1.28 3.44 14.08
N ASP A 34 -2.04 2.79 13.20
CA ASP A 34 -2.77 1.54 13.48
C ASP A 34 -1.92 0.30 13.20
N GLY A 35 -0.70 0.34 13.72
CA GLY A 35 0.31 -0.68 13.50
C GLY A 35 0.27 -1.80 14.54
N ARG A 36 -0.64 -1.81 15.52
CA ARG A 36 -0.64 -2.89 16.53
C ARG A 36 -1.16 -4.20 15.92
N PRO A 37 -0.69 -5.37 16.39
CA PRO A 37 -1.15 -6.65 15.87
C PRO A 37 -2.67 -6.81 15.85
N ALA A 38 -3.35 -6.39 16.93
CA ALA A 38 -4.82 -6.48 17.02
C ALA A 38 -5.53 -5.57 16.00
N GLU A 39 -5.02 -4.36 15.76
CA GLU A 39 -5.58 -3.42 14.77
C GLU A 39 -5.40 -3.99 13.35
N LEU A 40 -4.21 -4.50 13.04
CA LEU A 40 -3.92 -5.09 11.73
C LEU A 40 -4.73 -6.37 11.45
N MET A 41 -5.06 -7.16 12.48
CA MET A 41 -5.94 -8.33 12.33
C MET A 41 -7.41 -7.95 12.04
N LEU A 42 -7.86 -6.79 12.50
CA LEU A 42 -9.22 -6.30 12.25
C LEU A 42 -9.33 -5.65 10.86
N MET A 43 -8.29 -4.93 10.43
CA MET A 43 -8.34 -4.07 9.26
C MET A 43 -7.61 -4.64 8.04
N SER A 44 -6.88 -5.74 8.18
CA SER A 44 -6.09 -6.39 7.13
C SER A 44 -5.95 -7.90 7.38
N SER A 45 -4.99 -8.55 6.71
CA SER A 45 -4.68 -9.98 6.86
C SER A 45 -3.23 -10.19 7.26
N MET A 46 -2.95 -11.23 8.05
CA MET A 46 -1.56 -11.57 8.42
C MET A 46 -0.71 -12.00 7.25
N ASP A 47 -1.32 -12.55 6.20
CA ASP A 47 -0.62 -12.82 4.95
C ASP A 47 -0.08 -11.53 4.33
N SER A 48 -0.88 -10.46 4.27
CA SER A 48 -0.42 -9.16 3.75
C SER A 48 0.65 -8.52 4.64
N VAL A 49 0.57 -8.71 5.96
CA VAL A 49 1.62 -8.25 6.89
C VAL A 49 2.93 -9.00 6.65
N MET A 50 2.88 -10.34 6.52
CA MET A 50 4.06 -11.15 6.21
C MET A 50 4.67 -10.79 4.84
N GLN A 51 3.84 -10.52 3.84
CA GLN A 51 4.31 -10.04 2.53
C GLN A 51 4.95 -8.65 2.61
N ALA A 52 4.41 -7.73 3.42
CA ALA A 52 5.03 -6.43 3.65
C ALA A 52 6.39 -6.56 4.37
N MET A 53 6.50 -7.53 5.30
CA MET A 53 7.76 -7.85 5.97
C MET A 53 8.79 -8.49 5.05
N SER A 54 8.40 -9.44 4.20
CA SER A 54 9.32 -10.11 3.28
C SER A 54 9.91 -9.16 2.23
N ARG A 55 9.18 -8.08 1.90
CA ARG A 55 9.64 -6.96 1.06
C ARG A 55 10.53 -5.97 1.82
N GLY A 56 10.70 -6.13 3.13
CA GLY A 56 11.44 -5.22 3.99
C GLY A 56 10.75 -3.87 4.22
N TRP A 57 9.45 -3.75 3.91
CA TRP A 57 8.70 -2.49 4.09
C TRP A 57 8.22 -2.31 5.51
N VAL A 58 8.00 -3.41 6.21
CA VAL A 58 7.48 -3.45 7.58
C VAL A 58 8.43 -4.26 8.45
N ALA A 59 8.72 -3.74 9.64
CA ALA A 59 9.45 -4.45 10.68
C ALA A 59 8.49 -4.92 11.77
N ALA A 60 8.67 -6.16 12.21
CA ALA A 60 7.92 -6.70 13.34
C ALA A 60 8.24 -5.94 14.63
N PRO A 61 7.28 -5.83 15.55
CA PRO A 61 7.54 -5.24 16.85
C PRO A 61 8.47 -6.12 17.68
N ILE A 62 9.24 -5.49 18.57
CA ILE A 62 10.16 -6.20 19.47
C ILE A 62 9.39 -7.07 20.48
N THR A 63 8.16 -6.67 20.83
CA THR A 63 7.24 -7.43 21.70
C THR A 63 5.81 -7.31 21.19
N ALA A 64 4.95 -8.27 21.54
CA ALA A 64 3.58 -8.37 21.03
C ALA A 64 2.67 -7.16 21.38
N GLY A 65 3.05 -6.33 22.35
CA GLY A 65 2.30 -5.13 22.74
C GLY A 65 2.67 -3.85 21.97
N LEU A 66 3.71 -3.90 21.13
CA LEU A 66 4.19 -2.76 20.36
C LEU A 66 3.69 -2.80 18.91
N PRO A 67 3.57 -1.64 18.24
CA PRO A 67 3.19 -1.60 16.83
C PRO A 67 4.31 -2.06 15.91
N TYR A 68 3.93 -2.69 14.81
CA TYR A 68 4.77 -2.83 13.63
C TYR A 68 5.26 -1.46 13.18
N GLN A 69 6.46 -1.42 12.59
CA GLN A 69 7.08 -0.17 12.14
C GLN A 69 7.21 -0.16 10.64
N LEU A 70 6.90 0.97 10.01
CA LEU A 70 7.19 1.19 8.61
C LEU A 70 8.69 1.52 8.47
N THR A 71 9.40 0.80 7.62
CA THR A 71 10.81 1.06 7.33
C THR A 71 10.95 2.23 6.35
N ASP A 72 12.16 2.69 6.09
CA ASP A 72 12.40 3.72 5.07
C ASP A 72 12.02 3.24 3.66
N SER A 73 12.32 1.99 3.32
CA SER A 73 11.91 1.41 2.03
C SER A 73 10.38 1.32 1.92
N GLY A 74 9.69 0.98 3.00
CA GLY A 74 8.23 1.01 3.08
C GLY A 74 7.65 2.40 2.90
N ARG A 75 8.23 3.42 3.55
CA ARG A 75 7.84 4.83 3.37
C ARG A 75 7.98 5.29 1.92
N VAL A 76 9.11 4.96 1.28
CA VAL A 76 9.37 5.31 -0.12
C VAL A 76 8.39 4.60 -1.05
N ALA A 77 8.16 3.30 -0.84
CA ALA A 77 7.22 2.52 -1.65
C ALA A 77 5.79 3.08 -1.53
N LEU A 78 5.32 3.31 -0.30
CA LEU A 78 3.99 3.85 -0.04
C LEU A 78 3.80 5.24 -0.66
N THR A 79 4.77 6.13 -0.48
CA THR A 79 4.75 7.49 -1.06
C THR A 79 4.68 7.43 -2.59
N ARG A 80 5.50 6.56 -3.20
CA ARG A 80 5.52 6.37 -4.66
C ARG A 80 4.17 5.84 -5.16
N TRP A 81 3.60 4.86 -4.47
CA TRP A 81 2.30 4.30 -4.81
C TRP A 81 1.20 5.36 -4.76
N PHE A 82 1.13 6.14 -3.67
CA PHE A 82 0.13 7.21 -3.54
C PHE A 82 0.29 8.27 -4.63
N ARG A 83 1.52 8.65 -4.98
CA ARG A 83 1.76 9.59 -6.08
C ARG A 83 1.21 9.05 -7.40
N ILE A 84 1.52 7.79 -7.74
CA ILE A 84 1.02 7.18 -8.97
C ILE A 84 -0.51 7.13 -8.99
N VAL A 85 -1.12 6.68 -7.88
CA VAL A 85 -2.57 6.57 -7.78
C VAL A 85 -3.26 7.93 -7.81
N ALA A 86 -2.76 8.93 -7.08
CA ALA A 86 -3.32 10.28 -7.04
C ALA A 86 -3.20 11.00 -8.39
N ASP A 87 -2.06 10.86 -9.08
CA ASP A 87 -1.85 11.44 -10.42
C ASP A 87 -2.86 10.90 -11.45
N HIS A 88 -3.44 9.72 -11.20
CA HIS A 88 -4.36 9.05 -12.12
C HIS A 88 -5.81 8.97 -11.61
N ALA A 89 -6.09 9.20 -10.32
CA ALA A 89 -7.44 9.02 -9.73
C ALA A 89 -8.50 9.97 -10.32
N GLY A 90 -8.10 11.13 -10.85
CA GLY A 90 -9.00 12.06 -11.54
C GLY A 90 -9.33 11.67 -12.99
N VAL A 91 -8.65 10.65 -13.53
CA VAL A 91 -8.75 10.22 -14.93
C VAL A 91 -9.18 8.75 -15.05
N ASP A 92 -8.74 7.90 -14.12
CA ASP A 92 -9.02 6.47 -14.08
C ASP A 92 -9.83 6.10 -12.83
N PRO A 93 -11.10 5.67 -12.97
CA PRO A 93 -11.94 5.24 -11.86
C PRO A 93 -11.33 4.10 -11.04
N ALA A 94 -10.51 3.23 -11.64
CA ALA A 94 -9.87 2.13 -10.92
C ALA A 94 -8.80 2.67 -9.95
N CYS A 95 -8.06 3.71 -10.31
CA CYS A 95 -7.13 4.37 -9.39
C CYS A 95 -7.86 5.00 -8.20
N LYS A 96 -9.03 5.62 -8.44
CA LYS A 96 -9.85 6.14 -7.35
C LYS A 96 -10.31 5.02 -6.39
N ALA A 97 -10.82 3.91 -6.94
CA ALA A 97 -11.22 2.76 -6.13
C ALA A 97 -10.05 2.16 -5.32
N LEU A 98 -8.86 2.08 -5.91
CA LEU A 98 -7.64 1.64 -5.21
C LEU A 98 -7.28 2.56 -4.05
N TYR A 99 -7.32 3.88 -4.27
CA TYR A 99 -7.07 4.86 -3.22
C TYR A 99 -8.04 4.67 -2.05
N GLU A 100 -9.34 4.60 -2.34
CA GLU A 100 -10.39 4.44 -1.35
C GLU A 100 -10.20 3.15 -0.56
N ALA A 101 -9.93 2.03 -1.22
CA ALA A 101 -9.79 0.75 -0.54
C ALA A 101 -8.51 0.61 0.31
N VAL A 102 -7.43 1.33 -0.03
CA VAL A 102 -6.25 1.44 0.85
C VAL A 102 -6.53 2.35 2.04
N THR A 103 -7.29 3.43 1.85
CA THR A 103 -7.46 4.49 2.87
C THR A 103 -8.71 4.34 3.76
N ALA A 104 -9.67 3.52 3.36
CA ALA A 104 -10.94 3.31 4.05
C ALA A 104 -10.75 2.72 5.46
N TRP A 105 -11.60 3.18 6.38
CA TRP A 105 -11.64 2.80 7.79
C TRP A 105 -12.24 1.41 7.96
#